data_AF-A0AAJ2J9V1-F1
#
_entry.id   AF-A0AAJ2J9V1-F1
#
_cell.length_a   1.000
_cell.length_b   1.000
_cell.length_c   1.000
_cell.angle_alpha   90.00
_cell.angle_beta   90.00
_cell.angle_gamma   90.00
#
_symmetry.space_group_name_H-M   'P 1'
#
loop_
_entity.id
_entity.type
_entity.pdbx_description
1 polymer ?
#
loop_
_entity_poly.entity_id
_entity_poly.type
_entity_poly.pdbx_seq_one_letter_code
_entity_poly.pdbx_strand_id
1 'polypeptide(L)'
;MDSLRNSLLALAASPEVQDSLYPDFTAKGDELVLDFGESYETVELCKLTTAQAEALKSLDNFLTAHSGEAFSDMYLDVHSLYSDPRWDEIRKLASGAIEALGWPVEQPRKNSAIYVNGGFGEEHT
;
A
#
# COMPACT_ATOMS: atom_id res chain seq x y z
N MET A 1 -14.17 -0.82 6.08
CA MET A 1 -13.74 0.61 6.03
C MET A 1 -12.46 0.83 6.82
N ASP A 2 -12.33 0.30 8.04
CA ASP A 2 -11.11 0.51 8.85
C ASP A 2 -9.83 0.00 8.17
N SER A 3 -9.87 -1.16 7.50
CA SER A 3 -8.73 -1.68 6.72
C SER A 3 -8.36 -0.74 5.55
N LEU A 4 -9.35 -0.30 4.77
CA LEU A 4 -9.14 0.67 3.68
C LEU A 4 -8.55 1.99 4.19
N ARG A 5 -9.07 2.49 5.31
CA ARG A 5 -8.54 3.71 5.93
C ARG A 5 -7.08 3.52 6.32
N ASN A 6 -6.73 2.40 6.95
CA ASN A 6 -5.36 2.14 7.36
C ASN A 6 -4.41 2.00 6.18
N SER A 7 -4.80 1.27 5.12
CA SER A 7 -3.97 1.08 3.93
C SER A 7 -3.78 2.38 3.14
N LEU A 8 -4.81 3.23 3.03
CA LEU A 8 -4.65 4.57 2.48
C LEU A 8 -3.70 5.45 3.30
N LEU A 9 -3.82 5.43 4.63
CA LEU A 9 -2.90 6.16 5.51
C LEU A 9 -1.46 5.65 5.35
N ALA A 10 -1.28 4.34 5.16
CA ALA A 10 0.02 3.72 4.91
C ALA A 10 0.61 4.15 3.56
N LEU A 11 -0.18 4.11 2.48
CA LEU A 11 0.26 4.57 1.15
C LEU A 11 0.54 6.08 1.10
N ALA A 12 -0.18 6.88 1.88
CA ALA A 12 0.00 8.33 1.95
C ALA A 12 1.20 8.77 2.82
N ALA A 13 1.73 7.89 3.66
CA ALA A 13 2.76 8.24 4.62
C ALA A 13 4.12 8.50 3.97
N SER A 14 5.03 9.14 4.73
CA SER A 14 6.40 9.37 4.27
C SER A 14 7.17 8.06 4.07
N PRO A 15 8.26 8.05 3.27
CA PRO A 15 9.09 6.87 3.08
C PRO A 15 9.50 6.20 4.39
N GLU A 16 9.91 7.00 5.39
CA GLU A 16 10.38 6.50 6.69
C GLU A 16 9.27 5.79 7.48
N VAL A 17 8.05 6.33 7.42
CA VAL A 17 6.90 5.69 8.06
C VAL A 17 6.57 4.40 7.33
N GLN A 18 6.48 4.42 6.00
CA GLN A 18 6.19 3.26 5.15
C GLN A 18 7.15 2.09 5.40
N ASP A 19 8.44 2.37 5.47
CA ASP A 19 9.49 1.38 5.74
C ASP A 19 9.32 0.73 7.13
N SER A 20 8.94 1.53 8.13
CA SER A 20 8.79 1.09 9.52
C SER A 20 7.53 0.27 9.84
N LEU A 21 6.59 0.17 8.89
CA LEU A 21 5.28 -0.46 9.10
C LEU A 21 5.32 -1.98 9.09
N TYR A 22 6.32 -2.56 8.44
CA TYR A 22 6.46 -4.00 8.23
C TYR A 22 7.80 -4.51 8.78
N PRO A 23 8.01 -5.82 8.95
CA PRO A 23 9.30 -6.41 9.32
C PRO A 23 10.37 -6.27 8.23
N ASP A 24 11.64 -6.15 8.57
CA ASP A 24 12.74 -5.82 7.61
C ASP A 24 12.95 -6.82 6.48
N PHE A 25 12.49 -8.06 6.64
CA PHE A 25 12.63 -9.10 5.63
C PHE A 25 11.52 -9.09 4.56
N THR A 26 10.53 -8.20 4.66
CA THR A 26 9.43 -8.11 3.69
C THR A 26 9.73 -7.10 2.59
N ALA A 27 9.14 -7.33 1.41
CA ALA A 27 9.10 -6.34 0.35
C ALA A 27 8.08 -5.25 0.72
N LYS A 28 8.53 -4.21 1.41
CA LYS A 28 7.67 -3.15 1.99
C LYS A 28 6.71 -2.55 0.98
N GLY A 29 7.20 -2.28 -0.23
CA GLY A 29 6.41 -1.69 -1.30
C GLY A 29 5.28 -2.62 -1.76
N ASP A 30 5.57 -3.92 -1.86
CA ASP A 30 4.59 -4.94 -2.22
C ASP A 30 3.52 -5.08 -1.12
N GLU A 31 3.93 -5.20 0.15
CA GLU A 31 3.00 -5.30 1.28
C GLU A 31 2.05 -4.10 1.37
N LEU A 32 2.54 -2.88 1.13
CA LEU A 32 1.72 -1.66 1.11
C LEU A 32 0.62 -1.71 0.05
N VAL A 33 0.96 -2.17 -1.16
CA VAL A 33 0.02 -2.25 -2.28
C VAL A 33 -0.94 -3.41 -2.12
N LEU A 34 -0.48 -4.54 -1.59
CA LEU A 34 -1.33 -5.68 -1.25
C LEU A 34 -2.39 -5.31 -0.20
N ASP A 35 -1.99 -4.69 0.92
CA ASP A 35 -2.91 -4.25 1.97
C ASP A 35 -4.00 -3.30 1.43
N PHE A 36 -3.63 -2.43 0.48
CA PHE A 36 -4.60 -1.57 -0.21
C PHE A 36 -5.50 -2.37 -1.15
N GLY A 37 -4.96 -3.21 -2.01
CA GLY A 37 -5.71 -4.01 -2.99
C GLY A 37 -6.78 -4.86 -2.33
N GLU A 38 -6.40 -5.63 -1.30
CA GLU A 38 -7.34 -6.45 -0.53
C GLU A 38 -8.46 -5.61 0.11
N SER A 39 -8.10 -4.46 0.67
CA SER A 39 -9.08 -3.54 1.27
C SER A 39 -10.00 -2.92 0.22
N TYR A 40 -9.46 -2.56 -0.94
CA TYR A 40 -10.19 -1.92 -2.03
C TYR A 40 -11.21 -2.86 -2.68
N GLU A 41 -10.91 -4.16 -2.82
CA GLU A 41 -11.86 -5.16 -3.32
C GLU A 41 -13.14 -5.25 -2.48
N THR A 42 -13.08 -4.90 -1.19
CA THR A 42 -14.25 -4.89 -0.30
C THR A 42 -15.11 -3.62 -0.40
N VAL A 43 -14.70 -2.63 -1.19
CA VAL A 43 -15.36 -1.32 -1.28
C VAL A 43 -16.57 -1.38 -2.21
N GLU A 44 -17.74 -1.08 -1.66
CA GLU A 44 -18.96 -0.87 -2.45
C GLU A 44 -18.98 0.53 -3.07
N LEU A 45 -18.26 0.71 -4.20
CA LEU A 45 -18.11 2.01 -4.88
C LEU A 45 -19.45 2.69 -5.22
N CYS A 46 -20.53 1.93 -5.40
CA CYS A 46 -21.88 2.46 -5.66
C CYS A 46 -22.49 3.21 -4.46
N LYS A 47 -21.95 3.03 -3.25
CA LYS A 47 -22.37 3.74 -2.03
C LYS A 47 -21.57 5.02 -1.77
N LEU A 48 -20.53 5.28 -2.57
CA LEU A 48 -19.71 6.49 -2.47
C LEU A 48 -20.25 7.58 -3.38
N THR A 49 -19.91 8.83 -3.06
CA THR A 49 -20.09 9.93 -4.02
C THR A 49 -19.18 9.74 -5.24
N THR A 50 -19.50 10.38 -6.35
CA THR A 50 -18.67 10.33 -7.57
C THR A 50 -17.22 10.73 -7.28
N ALA A 51 -17.00 11.83 -6.54
CA ALA A 51 -15.66 12.31 -6.22
C ALA A 51 -14.86 11.31 -5.36
N GLN A 52 -15.49 10.67 -4.37
CA GLN A 52 -14.87 9.65 -3.54
C GLN A 52 -14.50 8.40 -4.35
N ALA A 53 -15.43 7.93 -5.19
CA ALA A 53 -15.19 6.77 -6.04
C ALA A 53 -14.09 7.05 -7.08
N GLU A 54 -14.07 8.25 -7.67
CA GLU A 54 -13.03 8.66 -8.61
C GLU A 54 -11.66 8.74 -7.95
N ALA A 55 -11.55 9.31 -6.73
CA ALA A 55 -10.28 9.39 -6.02
C ALA A 55 -9.67 8.00 -5.74
N LEU A 56 -10.49 7.04 -5.28
CA LEU A 56 -10.04 5.67 -5.07
C LEU A 56 -9.65 4.97 -6.38
N LYS A 57 -10.47 5.13 -7.43
CA LYS A 57 -10.17 4.56 -8.76
C LYS A 57 -8.89 5.15 -9.36
N SER A 58 -8.61 6.43 -9.15
CA SER A 58 -7.38 7.04 -9.65
C SER A 58 -6.14 6.40 -9.04
N LEU A 59 -6.16 6.12 -7.73
CA LEU A 59 -5.08 5.38 -7.05
C LEU A 59 -4.97 3.94 -7.58
N ASP A 60 -6.08 3.20 -7.59
CA ASP A 60 -6.13 1.80 -8.06
C ASP A 60 -5.67 1.65 -9.52
N ASN A 61 -6.12 2.54 -10.41
CA ASN A 61 -5.69 2.57 -11.80
C ASN A 61 -4.19 2.87 -11.92
N PHE A 62 -3.64 3.76 -11.09
CA PHE A 62 -2.21 4.06 -11.10
C PHE A 62 -1.40 2.82 -10.68
N LEU A 63 -1.78 2.17 -9.59
CA LEU A 63 -1.13 0.94 -9.11
C LEU A 63 -1.22 -0.18 -10.16
N THR A 64 -2.40 -0.38 -10.76
CA THR A 64 -2.62 -1.37 -11.81
C THR A 64 -1.76 -1.08 -13.06
N ALA A 65 -1.66 0.18 -13.48
CA ALA A 65 -0.84 0.58 -14.62
C ALA A 65 0.67 0.40 -14.38
N HIS A 66 1.10 0.37 -13.11
CA HIS A 66 2.47 0.15 -12.68
C HIS A 66 2.61 -1.21 -12.00
N SER A 67 1.95 -2.24 -12.52
CA SER A 67 2.02 -3.61 -12.02
C SER A 67 2.74 -4.55 -12.99
N GLY A 68 3.15 -5.72 -12.50
CA GLY A 68 3.85 -6.74 -13.28
C GLY A 68 5.37 -6.61 -13.22
N GLU A 69 6.06 -7.55 -13.89
CA GLU A 69 7.50 -7.78 -13.76
C GLU A 69 8.35 -6.55 -14.06
N ALA A 70 7.93 -5.72 -15.03
CA ALA A 70 8.62 -4.48 -15.41
C ALA A 70 8.68 -3.43 -14.29
N PHE A 71 7.86 -3.57 -13.25
CA PHE A 71 7.81 -2.68 -12.09
C PHE A 71 8.27 -3.35 -10.80
N SER A 72 8.77 -4.59 -10.85
CA SER A 72 9.17 -5.36 -9.67
C SER A 72 10.14 -4.60 -8.76
N ASP A 73 11.18 -3.97 -9.30
CA ASP A 73 12.16 -3.18 -8.54
C ASP A 73 11.51 -2.05 -7.72
N MET A 74 10.41 -1.47 -8.19
CA MET A 74 9.70 -0.40 -7.49
C MET A 74 9.09 -0.88 -6.15
N TYR A 75 8.68 -2.15 -6.08
CA TYR A 75 7.98 -2.71 -4.92
C TYR A 75 8.87 -3.62 -4.05
N LEU A 76 9.84 -4.30 -4.68
CA LEU A 76 10.72 -5.26 -4.01
C LEU A 76 11.97 -4.60 -3.39
N ASP A 77 12.44 -3.47 -3.93
CA ASP A 77 13.54 -2.70 -3.34
C ASP A 77 13.01 -1.61 -2.41
N VAL A 78 13.37 -1.67 -1.13
CA VAL A 78 12.99 -0.67 -0.12
C VAL A 78 13.53 0.73 -0.45
N HIS A 79 14.66 0.84 -1.16
CA HIS A 79 15.21 2.13 -1.58
C HIS A 79 14.31 2.88 -2.57
N SER A 80 13.45 2.16 -3.29
CA SER A 80 12.46 2.75 -4.20
C SER A 80 11.46 3.62 -3.44
N LEU A 81 11.11 3.30 -2.19
CA LEU A 81 10.25 4.15 -1.37
C LEU A 81 10.80 5.58 -1.24
N TYR A 82 12.12 5.73 -1.16
CA TYR A 82 12.77 7.01 -0.90
C TYR A 82 13.12 7.80 -2.17
N SER A 83 13.29 7.10 -3.29
CA SER A 83 13.96 7.67 -4.48
C SER A 83 13.15 7.59 -5.77
N ASP A 84 12.14 6.72 -5.82
CA ASP A 84 11.33 6.55 -7.02
C ASP A 84 10.17 7.56 -7.04
N PRO A 85 10.07 8.44 -8.05
CA PRO A 85 9.02 9.44 -8.14
C PRO A 85 7.61 8.84 -8.25
N ARG A 86 7.48 7.56 -8.62
CA ARG A 86 6.18 6.87 -8.65
C ARG A 86 5.61 6.70 -7.24
N TRP A 87 6.45 6.54 -6.22
CA TRP A 87 6.00 6.50 -4.83
C TRP A 87 5.48 7.85 -4.34
N ASP A 88 6.01 8.96 -4.84
CA ASP A 88 5.45 10.29 -4.54
C ASP A 88 4.05 10.47 -5.14
N GLU A 89 3.83 9.97 -6.36
CA GLU A 89 2.50 10.00 -6.96
C GLU A 89 1.51 9.08 -6.23
N ILE A 90 1.94 7.90 -5.79
CA ILE A 90 1.12 7.02 -4.92
C ILE A 90 0.71 7.76 -3.65
N ARG A 91 1.66 8.40 -2.94
CA ARG A 91 1.37 9.15 -1.71
C ARG A 91 0.38 10.27 -1.94
N LYS A 92 0.53 11.00 -3.05
CA LYS A 92 -0.36 12.09 -3.44
C LYS A 92 -1.76 11.59 -3.74
N LEU A 93 -1.90 10.51 -4.52
CA LEU A 93 -3.20 9.91 -4.86
C LEU A 93 -3.90 9.36 -3.60
N ALA A 94 -3.16 8.67 -2.74
CA ALA A 94 -3.69 8.17 -1.47
C ALA A 94 -4.14 9.30 -0.53
N SER A 95 -3.35 10.38 -0.44
CA SER A 95 -3.73 11.58 0.32
C SER A 95 -5.01 12.22 -0.22
N GLY A 96 -5.14 12.33 -1.55
CA GLY A 96 -6.36 12.84 -2.19
C GLY A 96 -7.59 11.96 -1.92
N ALA A 97 -7.42 10.64 -1.87
CA ALA A 97 -8.49 9.71 -1.50
C ALA A 97 -8.92 9.90 -0.04
N ILE A 98 -7.98 10.04 0.90
CA ILE A 98 -8.25 10.33 2.32
C ILE A 98 -9.06 11.63 2.46
N GLU A 99 -8.64 12.69 1.76
CA GLU A 99 -9.32 13.98 1.76
C GLU A 99 -10.74 13.88 1.19
N ALA A 100 -10.92 13.22 0.04
CA ALA A 100 -12.24 13.03 -0.58
C ALA A 100 -13.20 12.23 0.32
N LEU A 101 -12.67 11.26 1.07
CA LEU A 101 -13.42 10.46 2.04
C LEU A 101 -13.70 11.21 3.35
N GLY A 102 -13.12 12.41 3.53
CA GLY A 102 -13.28 13.21 4.74
C GLY A 102 -12.67 12.57 5.98
N TRP A 103 -11.64 11.72 5.80
CA TRP A 103 -10.99 11.04 6.90
C TRP A 103 -9.82 11.84 7.46
N PRO A 104 -9.63 11.86 8.79
CA PRO A 104 -8.50 12.55 9.37
C PRO A 104 -7.20 11.81 9.05
N VAL A 105 -6.17 12.60 8.75
CA VAL A 105 -4.80 12.13 8.56
C VAL A 105 -4.22 11.79 9.93
N GLU A 106 -3.99 10.50 10.15
CA GLU A 106 -3.41 9.93 11.36
C GLU A 106 -2.24 9.02 10.99
N GLN A 107 -1.40 8.63 11.96
CA GLN A 107 -0.39 7.63 11.65
C GLN A 107 -1.03 6.28 11.35
N PRO A 108 -0.60 5.59 10.28
CA PRO A 108 -1.03 4.22 10.01
C PRO A 108 -0.59 3.28 11.12
N ARG A 109 -1.42 2.27 11.38
CA ARG A 109 -1.08 1.20 12.31
C ARG A 109 -0.15 0.23 11.61
N LYS A 110 0.85 -0.27 12.35
CA LYS A 110 1.71 -1.36 11.89
C LYS A 110 0.89 -2.59 11.53
N ASN A 111 1.30 -3.30 10.49
CA ASN A 111 0.68 -4.57 10.16
C ASN A 111 0.98 -5.59 11.28
N SER A 112 -0.01 -6.39 11.65
CA SER A 112 0.08 -7.41 12.72
C SER A 112 0.11 -8.84 12.17
N ALA A 113 0.30 -8.99 10.85
CA ALA A 113 0.43 -10.28 10.19
C ALA A 113 1.53 -11.14 10.84
N ILE A 114 1.24 -12.43 10.99
CA ILE A 114 2.18 -13.41 11.52
C ILE A 114 2.94 -14.00 10.33
N TYR A 115 4.21 -13.63 10.19
CA TYR A 115 5.10 -14.20 9.17
C TYR A 115 5.70 -15.52 9.68
N VAL A 116 5.40 -16.63 9.02
CA VAL A 116 6.02 -17.93 9.32
C VAL A 116 7.24 -18.09 8.42
N ASN A 117 8.43 -18.12 9.01
CA ASN A 117 9.65 -18.39 8.26
C ASN A 117 9.68 -19.88 7.91
N GLY A 118 9.40 -20.21 6.65
CA GLY A 118 9.49 -21.56 6.11
C GLY A 118 10.94 -22.00 5.99
N GLY A 119 11.56 -22.38 7.11
CA GLY A 119 12.87 -23.04 7.09
C GLY A 119 12.75 -24.38 6.38
N PHE A 120 13.12 -24.45 5.10
CA PHE A 120 13.43 -25.73 4.48
C PHE A 120 14.63 -26.31 5.22
N GLY A 121 14.40 -27.37 5.99
CA GLY A 121 15.46 -28.13 6.62
C GLY A 121 16.42 -28.65 5.55
N GLU A 122 17.71 -28.33 5.72
CA GLU A 122 18.78 -29.05 5.05
C GLU A 122 18.74 -30.51 5.54
N GLU A 123 18.15 -31.40 4.75
CA GLU A 123 18.38 -32.84 4.92
C GLU A 123 19.80 -33.15 4.44
N HIS A 124 20.75 -33.13 5.38
CA HIS A 124 22.01 -33.82 5.20
C HIS A 124 21.74 -35.33 5.05
N THR A 125 21.98 -35.86 3.86
CA THR A 125 22.29 -37.28 3.66
C THR A 125 23.54 -37.43 2.80
#